data_AF-A0A376TRK2-F1
#
_entry.id   AF-A0A376TRK2-F1
#
_cell.length_a   1.000
_cell.length_b   1.000
_cell.length_c   1.000
_cell.angle_alpha   90.00
_cell.angle_beta   90.00
_cell.angle_gamma   90.00
#
_symmetry.space_group_name_H-M   'P 1'
#
loop_
_entity.id
_entity.type
_entity.pdbx_description
1 polymer ?
#
loop_
_entity_poly.entity_id
_entity_poly.type
_entity_poly.pdbx_seq_one_letter_code
_entity_poly.pdbx_strand_id
1 'polypeptide(L)' 'MACSMAAAGLTELLGGSPAQVCNAAEIAMEHNLGLTCDPVAGQVQIPCIERNAINAVKAVNAARMAMRRTSAPRVSLDK' A
#
# COMPACT_ATOMS: atom_id res chain seq x y z
N MET A 1 -0.64 -1.85 6.44
CA MET A 1 0.78 -2.17 6.77
C MET A 1 1.48 -3.01 5.71
N ALA A 2 1.19 -4.32 5.53
CA ALA A 2 1.91 -5.15 4.55
C ALA A 2 1.89 -4.61 3.12
N CYS A 3 0.73 -4.12 2.66
CA CYS A 3 0.57 -3.44 1.36
C CYS A 3 1.53 -2.25 1.19
N SER A 4 1.63 -1.41 2.23
CA SER A 4 2.49 -0.22 2.27
C SER A 4 3.98 -0.56 2.22
N MET A 5 4.41 -1.56 3.00
CA MET A 5 5.79 -2.05 2.97
C MET A 5 6.17 -2.62 1.60
N ALA A 6 5.28 -3.40 0.99
CA ALA A 6 5.52 -3.97 -0.33
C ALA A 6 5.59 -2.89 -1.43
N ALA A 7 4.73 -1.87 -1.36
CA ALA A 7 4.73 -0.75 -2.30
C ALA A 7 6.04 0.05 -2.21
N ALA A 8 6.49 0.37 -0.98
CA ALA A 8 7.76 1.04 -0.72
C ALA A 8 8.95 0.23 -1.28
N GLY A 9 9.04 -1.05 -0.90
CA GLY A 9 10.13 -1.93 -1.34
C GLY A 9 10.17 -2.09 -2.86
N LEU A 10 9.02 -2.26 -3.51
CA LEU A 10 8.96 -2.32 -4.97
C LEU A 10 9.37 -0.99 -5.61
N THR A 11 8.99 0.15 -5.03
CA THR A 11 9.35 1.47 -5.57
C THR A 11 10.86 1.71 -5.49
N GLU A 12 11.49 1.31 -4.39
CA GLU A 12 12.95 1.33 -4.24
C GLU A 12 13.63 0.44 -5.29
N LEU A 13 13.15 -0.81 -5.46
CA LEU A 13 13.67 -1.73 -6.48
C LEU A 13 13.52 -1.23 -7.92
N LEU A 14 12.54 -0.36 -8.18
CA LEU A 14 12.34 0.29 -9.47
C LEU A 14 13.19 1.57 -9.63
N GLY A 15 14.05 1.91 -8.68
CA GLY A 15 14.92 3.08 -8.70
C GLY A 15 14.24 4.38 -8.30
N GLY A 16 13.13 4.31 -7.55
CA GLY A 16 12.45 5.48 -7.03
C GLY A 16 13.28 6.23 -5.98
N SER A 17 13.10 7.55 -5.91
CA SER A 17 13.70 8.37 -4.83
C SER A 17 13.05 8.07 -3.47
N PRO A 18 13.71 8.42 -2.33
CA PRO A 18 13.10 8.28 -1.01
C PRO A 18 11.72 8.95 -0.88
N ALA A 19 11.52 10.10 -1.56
CA ALA A 19 10.23 10.77 -1.60
C ALA A 19 9.16 9.94 -2.34
N GLN A 20 9.52 9.27 -3.43
CA GLN A 20 8.62 8.37 -4.16
C GLN A 20 8.33 7.09 -3.36
N VAL A 21 9.30 6.58 -2.61
CA VAL A 21 9.11 5.43 -1.70
C VAL A 21 8.08 5.77 -0.62
N CYS A 22 8.22 6.92 0.04
CA CYS A 22 7.25 7.39 1.04
C CYS A 22 5.86 7.63 0.42
N ASN A 23 5.80 8.18 -0.79
CA ASN A 23 4.56 8.40 -1.54
C ASN A 23 3.87 7.07 -1.91
N ALA A 24 4.62 6.06 -2.34
CA ALA A 24 4.08 4.72 -2.60
C ALA A 24 3.54 4.06 -1.33
N ALA A 25 4.29 4.17 -0.22
CA ALA A 25 3.85 3.69 1.09
C ALA A 25 2.57 4.37 1.55
N GLU A 26 2.46 5.69 1.35
CA GLU A 26 1.30 6.50 1.71
C GLU A 26 0.06 6.08 0.92
N ILE A 27 0.14 6.08 -0.42
CA ILE A 27 -0.96 5.63 -1.29
C ILE A 27 -1.43 4.23 -0.90
N ALA A 28 -0.50 3.30 -0.67
CA ALA A 28 -0.86 1.93 -0.29
C ALA A 28 -1.49 1.84 1.12
N MET A 29 -1.11 2.72 2.05
CA MET A 29 -1.73 2.79 3.37
C MET A 29 -3.13 3.40 3.31
N GLU A 30 -3.31 4.48 2.54
CA GLU A 30 -4.58 5.19 2.33
C GLU A 30 -5.70 4.20 1.93
N HIS A 31 -5.39 3.29 1.00
CA HIS A 31 -6.32 2.26 0.53
C HIS A 31 -6.61 1.12 1.52
N ASN A 32 -6.10 1.21 2.74
CA ASN A 32 -6.28 0.24 3.82
C ASN A 32 -6.70 0.91 5.15
N LEU A 33 -6.86 2.24 5.22
CA LEU A 33 -7.30 2.95 6.42
C LEU A 33 -8.73 2.56 6.81
N GLY A 34 -8.96 2.42 8.11
CA GLY A 34 -10.27 2.02 8.66
C GLY A 34 -10.62 0.53 8.51
N LEU A 35 -9.72 -0.29 7.96
CA LEU A 35 -9.95 -1.72 7.81
C LEU A 35 -9.93 -2.43 9.18
N THR A 36 -11.08 -2.93 9.63
CA THR A 36 -11.21 -3.65 10.89
C THR A 36 -10.82 -5.13 10.76
N CYS A 37 -10.47 -5.75 11.89
CA CYS A 37 -10.19 -7.18 12.00
C CYS A 37 -11.40 -7.90 12.62
N ASP A 38 -12.40 -8.19 11.78
CA ASP A 38 -13.61 -8.94 12.17
C ASP A 38 -13.82 -10.12 11.20
N PRO A 39 -13.05 -11.21 11.35
CA PRO A 39 -13.09 -12.35 10.44
C PRO A 39 -14.24 -13.31 10.74
N VAL A 40 -14.72 -14.00 9.70
CA VAL A 40 -15.80 -14.99 9.82
C VAL A 40 -15.40 -16.10 10.78
N ALA A 41 -16.24 -16.35 11.78
CA ALA A 41 -16.03 -17.38 12.82
C ALA A 41 -14.68 -17.28 13.55
N GLY A 42 -14.04 -16.10 13.57
CA GLY A 42 -12.73 -15.92 14.19
C GLY A 42 -11.56 -16.55 13.42
N GLN A 43 -11.78 -17.05 12.19
CA GLN A 43 -10.78 -17.80 11.44
C GLN A 43 -9.99 -16.91 10.46
N VAL A 44 -8.71 -17.21 10.26
CA VAL A 44 -7.83 -16.49 9.31
C VAL A 44 -8.02 -16.98 7.87
N GLN A 45 -9.27 -16.93 7.38
CA GLN A 45 -9.65 -17.36 6.05
C GLN A 45 -10.39 -16.25 5.32
N ILE A 46 -11.61 -15.93 5.77
CA ILE A 46 -12.46 -14.89 5.20
C ILE A 46 -12.54 -13.72 6.18
N PRO A 47 -12.24 -12.48 5.76
CA PRO A 47 -11.78 -12.02 4.43
C PRO A 47 -10.24 -12.00 4.28
N CYS A 48 -9.49 -12.71 5.13
CA CYS A 48 -8.04 -12.60 5.24
C CYS A 48 -7.27 -12.98 3.95
N ILE A 49 -7.71 -14.02 3.24
CA ILE A 49 -7.04 -14.54 2.04
C ILE A 49 -7.21 -13.57 0.88
N GLU A 50 -8.45 -13.16 0.60
CA GLU A 50 -8.76 -12.19 -0.46
C GLU A 50 -8.13 -10.82 -0.19
N ARG A 51 -8.07 -10.39 1.08
CA ARG A 51 -7.35 -9.16 1.47
C ARG A 51 -5.87 -9.23 1.12
N ASN A 52 -5.19 -10.37 1.28
CA ASN A 52 -3.79 -10.51 0.87
C ASN A 52 -3.62 -10.37 -0.65
N ALA A 53 -4.46 -11.07 -1.42
CA ALA A 53 -4.42 -10.98 -2.88
C ALA A 53 -4.66 -9.54 -3.38
N ILE A 54 -5.70 -8.87 -2.86
CA ILE A 54 -6.02 -7.49 -3.20
C ILE A 54 -4.89 -6.54 -2.78
N ASN A 55 -4.32 -6.72 -1.58
CA ASN A 55 -3.23 -5.88 -1.10
C ASN A 55 -1.95 -6.02 -1.94
N ALA A 56 -1.65 -7.22 -2.45
CA ALA A 56 -0.52 -7.41 -3.36
C ALA A 56 -0.69 -6.61 -4.66
N VAL A 57 -1.90 -6.65 -5.24
CA VAL A 57 -2.23 -5.86 -6.45
C VAL A 57 -2.18 -4.35 -6.16
N LYS A 58 -2.72 -3.92 -5.01
CA LYS A 58 -2.67 -2.52 -4.56
C LYS A 58 -1.23 -2.04 -4.40
N ALA A 59 -0.33 -2.84 -3.83
CA ALA A 59 1.06 -2.47 -3.65
C ALA A 59 1.78 -2.20 -4.98
N VAL A 60 1.57 -3.08 -5.98
CA VAL A 60 2.11 -2.89 -7.34
C VAL A 60 1.56 -1.62 -7.99
N ASN A 61 0.26 -1.37 -7.85
CA ASN A 61 -0.38 -0.19 -8.41
C ASN A 61 0.10 1.09 -7.71
N ALA A 62 0.23 1.09 -6.38
CA ALA A 62 0.75 2.23 -5.62
C ALA A 62 2.19 2.58 -6.03
N ALA A 63 3.07 1.59 -6.19
CA ALA A 63 4.42 1.80 -6.69
C ALA A 63 4.41 2.44 -8.10
N ARG A 64 3.58 1.93 -9.01
CA ARG A 64 3.42 2.50 -10.36
C ARG A 64 2.88 3.94 -10.33
N MET A 65 1.91 4.22 -9.46
CA MET A 65 1.35 5.56 -9.27
C MET A 65 2.43 6.52 -8.78
N ALA A 66 3.20 6.14 -7.75
CA ALA A 66 4.28 6.96 -7.21
C ALA A 66 5.38 7.25 -8.24
N MET A 67 5.78 6.25 -9.04
CA MET A 67 6.79 6.41 -10.10
C MET A 67 6.35 7.33 -11.24
N ARG A 68 5.04 7.37 -11.54
CA ARG A 68 4.47 8.19 -12.62
C ARG A 68 3.92 9.54 -12.14
N ARG A 69 3.89 9.78 -10.84
CA ARG A 69 3.28 10.99 -10.26
C ARG A 69 4.14 12.20 -10.62
N THR A 70 3.51 13.21 -11.22
CA THR A 70 4.12 14.51 -11.52
C THR A 70 3.69 15.61 -10.55
N SER A 71 2.65 15.36 -9.75
CA SER A 71 2.17 16.27 -8.70
C SER A 71 2.80 15.95 -7.34
N ALA A 72 2.89 16.95 -6.48
CA ALA A 72 3.20 16.72 -5.07
C ALA A 72 2.12 15.84 -4.38
N PRO A 73 2.49 15.03 -3.38
CA PRO A 73 1.53 14.39 -2.47
C PRO A 73 0.73 15.44 -1.70
N ARG A 74 -0.58 15.24 -1.56
CA ARG A 74 -1.44 16.10 -0.73
C ARG A 74 -1.45 15.69 0.74
N VAL A 75 -1.22 14.41 1.00
CA VAL A 75 -1.15 13.81 2.33
C VAL A 75 0.26 13.25 2.50
N SER A 76 0.85 13.47 3.66
CA SER A 76 2.14 12.90 4.03
C SER A 76 1.93 11.56 4.70
N LEU A 77 2.86 10.62 4.57
CA LEU A 77 2.77 9.32 5.25
C LEU A 77 2.60 9.44 6.78
N ASP A 78 3.13 10.50 7.38
CA ASP A 78 3.06 10.75 8.83
C ASP A 78 1.69 11.28 9.29
N LYS A 79 0.74 11.53 8.38
CA LYS A 79 -0.61 12.03 8.67
C LYS A 79 -1.65 11.00 8.27
#